data_AF-A0A9W8XKW0-F1
#
_entry.id   AF-A0A9W8XKW0-F1
#
_cell.length_a   1.000
_cell.length_b   1.000
_cell.length_c   1.000
_cell.angle_alpha   90.00
_cell.angle_beta   90.00
_cell.angle_gamma   90.00
#
_symmetry.space_group_name_H-M   'P 1'
#
loop_
_entity.id
_entity.type
_entity.pdbx_description
1 polymer ?
#
loop_
_entity_poly.entity_id
_entity_poly.type
_entity_poly.pdbx_seq_one_letter_code
_entity_poly.pdbx_strand_id
1 'polypeptide(L)'
;MMMSSPVVRQAVLCQSSFFFSLLTETSNDNLVWETVLTQTAEAFETLRKALQYIENADIAQHMHGTVRILASILQVQRFEIAVLSFDNCRAHLFAALALFEHLMRSSVPAIEDPKLQFQSVLDRLGPTSRLLPGLSIEVQSAEQAAFTFSTALLILDDIVASTILQEPPRLYEYHRALLYATTDSPPVVDVESVIGCQNVVLLQIGEASNLDTWKQQRKRAGNLDVMELVRRAMSIKDALENHLGSLTSISANTSWRTGTLLDQTCALADGDQRLFVTRIWGHAALLFLSVVVSGWQPANTEVQHHVGALLDLLDLQKHPPALLRSVAWPFCVAGCLAMPSQEARFRAHMQALGRTSIFGALRKASKIMEDVWRSRDSEDRSNRDLATFFRTEGDLVLLV
;
A
#
# COMPACT_ATOMS: atom_id res chain seq x y z
N MET A 1 -14.94 -8.88 20.59
CA MET A 1 -15.70 -9.27 19.37
C MET A 1 -15.76 -8.06 18.45
N MET A 2 -15.03 -8.05 17.35
CA MET A 2 -14.87 -6.87 16.48
C MET A 2 -16.19 -6.27 15.98
N MET A 3 -17.14 -7.11 15.56
CA MET A 3 -18.44 -6.69 15.01
C MET A 3 -19.43 -6.12 16.03
N SER A 4 -19.14 -6.21 17.34
CA SER A 4 -19.96 -5.54 18.36
C SER A 4 -19.67 -4.04 18.44
N SER A 5 -18.58 -3.56 17.82
CA SER A 5 -18.29 -2.14 17.71
C SER A 5 -19.17 -1.49 16.64
N PRO A 6 -19.93 -0.43 16.97
CA PRO A 6 -20.71 0.32 15.99
C PRO A 6 -19.85 0.84 14.83
N VAL A 7 -18.63 1.28 15.13
CA VAL A 7 -17.67 1.84 14.15
C VAL A 7 -17.28 0.77 13.12
N VAL A 8 -16.90 -0.42 13.58
CA VAL A 8 -16.49 -1.53 12.71
C VAL A 8 -17.66 -2.03 11.90
N ARG A 9 -18.82 -2.21 12.54
CA ARG A 9 -20.03 -2.67 11.86
C ARG A 9 -20.44 -1.71 10.74
N GLN A 10 -20.41 -0.40 10.99
CA GLN A 10 -20.82 0.59 9.99
C GLN A 10 -19.83 0.67 8.83
N ALA A 11 -18.52 0.63 9.09
CA ALA A 11 -17.50 0.58 8.05
C ALA A 11 -17.65 -0.66 7.14
N VAL A 12 -17.88 -1.83 7.75
CA VAL A 12 -18.11 -3.09 7.02
C VAL A 12 -19.41 -3.05 6.21
N LEU A 13 -20.51 -2.52 6.75
CA LEU A 13 -21.78 -2.37 6.03
C LEU A 13 -21.62 -1.51 4.79
N CYS A 14 -20.97 -0.35 4.91
CA CYS A 14 -20.70 0.56 3.80
C CYS A 14 -19.97 -0.14 2.63
N GLN A 15 -18.88 -0.85 2.94
CA GLN A 15 -18.13 -1.61 1.94
C GLN A 15 -18.96 -2.75 1.33
N SER A 16 -19.65 -3.52 2.17
CA SER A 16 -20.42 -4.69 1.72
C SER A 16 -21.55 -4.28 0.79
N SER A 17 -22.30 -3.23 1.13
CA SER A 17 -23.40 -2.74 0.29
C SER A 17 -22.91 -2.27 -1.07
N PHE A 18 -21.77 -1.58 -1.14
CA PHE A 18 -21.17 -1.14 -2.41
C PHE A 18 -20.64 -2.28 -3.28
N PHE A 19 -19.89 -3.24 -2.70
CA PHE A 19 -19.39 -4.35 -3.51
C PHE A 19 -20.51 -5.30 -3.92
N PHE A 20 -21.52 -5.49 -3.06
CA PHE A 20 -22.71 -6.25 -3.40
C PHE A 20 -23.53 -5.60 -4.52
N SER A 21 -23.68 -4.26 -4.50
CA SER A 21 -24.38 -3.55 -5.57
C SER A 21 -23.68 -3.70 -6.91
N LEU A 22 -22.35 -3.68 -6.92
CA LEU A 22 -21.58 -3.85 -8.14
C LEU A 22 -21.67 -5.27 -8.72
N LEU A 23 -21.78 -6.29 -7.86
CA LEU A 23 -21.94 -7.68 -8.29
C LEU A 23 -23.34 -7.98 -8.84
N THR A 24 -24.35 -7.20 -8.44
CA THR A 24 -25.74 -7.51 -8.71
C THR A 24 -26.33 -6.76 -9.91
N GLU A 25 -25.56 -5.86 -10.56
CA GLU A 25 -25.96 -5.07 -11.76
C GLU A 25 -27.46 -4.72 -11.78
N THR A 26 -27.98 -4.21 -10.65
CA THR A 26 -29.43 -4.03 -10.51
C THR A 26 -29.89 -2.77 -11.23
N SER A 27 -31.04 -2.85 -11.90
CA SER A 27 -31.65 -1.78 -12.72
C SER A 27 -32.05 -0.51 -11.96
N ASN A 28 -31.69 -0.38 -10.68
CA ASN A 28 -32.09 0.70 -9.79
C ASN A 28 -30.87 1.38 -9.13
N ASP A 29 -29.84 1.66 -9.94
CA ASP A 29 -28.55 2.23 -9.54
C ASP A 29 -28.69 3.42 -8.56
N ASN A 30 -29.65 4.32 -8.78
CA ASN A 30 -29.78 5.54 -7.96
C ASN A 30 -30.13 5.25 -6.49
N LEU A 31 -31.06 4.33 -6.21
CA LEU A 31 -31.47 4.01 -4.83
C LEU A 31 -30.34 3.29 -4.07
N VAL A 32 -29.57 2.47 -4.78
CA VAL A 32 -28.45 1.74 -4.21
C VAL A 32 -27.29 2.70 -3.91
N TRP A 33 -27.01 3.65 -4.81
CA TRP A 33 -26.02 4.71 -4.57
C TRP A 33 -26.40 5.64 -3.43
N GLU A 34 -27.68 6.02 -3.31
CA GLU A 34 -28.17 6.82 -2.17
C GLU A 34 -27.99 6.06 -0.84
N THR A 35 -28.23 4.75 -0.84
CA THR A 35 -27.98 3.88 0.33
C THR A 35 -26.50 3.83 0.69
N VAL A 36 -25.62 3.67 -0.29
CA VAL A 36 -24.16 3.68 -0.09
C VAL A 36 -23.68 5.03 0.48
N LEU A 37 -24.15 6.15 -0.08
CA LEU A 37 -23.81 7.49 0.41
C LEU A 37 -24.28 7.71 1.85
N THR A 38 -25.50 7.28 2.17
CA THR A 38 -26.06 7.39 3.53
C THR A 38 -25.23 6.57 4.52
N GLN A 39 -24.92 5.31 4.20
CA GLN A 39 -24.10 4.45 5.04
C GLN A 39 -22.68 4.99 5.22
N THR A 40 -22.11 5.61 4.19
CA THR A 40 -20.80 6.28 4.24
C THR A 40 -20.84 7.44 5.23
N ALA A 41 -21.82 8.34 5.12
CA ALA A 41 -21.98 9.48 6.02
C ALA A 41 -22.17 9.04 7.48
N GLU A 42 -22.97 7.99 7.71
CA GLU A 42 -23.14 7.39 9.03
C GLU A 42 -21.85 6.76 9.59
N ALA A 43 -21.04 6.12 8.73
CA ALA A 43 -19.74 5.56 9.12
C ALA A 43 -18.79 6.66 9.59
N PHE A 44 -18.72 7.76 8.84
CA PHE A 44 -17.93 8.94 9.19
C PHE A 44 -18.35 9.56 10.52
N GLU A 45 -19.65 9.77 10.72
CA GLU A 45 -20.15 10.37 11.95
C GLU A 45 -19.91 9.44 13.16
N THR A 46 -20.01 8.13 12.96
CA THR A 46 -19.71 7.13 13.99
C THR A 46 -18.23 7.10 14.34
N LEU A 47 -17.35 7.17 13.34
CA LEU A 47 -15.90 7.30 13.51
C LEU A 47 -15.53 8.57 14.27
N ARG A 48 -16.10 9.72 13.88
CA ARG A 48 -15.87 11.01 14.51
C ARG A 48 -16.24 10.99 15.99
N LYS A 49 -17.42 10.47 16.33
CA LYS A 49 -17.86 10.31 17.72
C LYS A 49 -16.95 9.38 18.52
N ALA A 50 -16.50 8.28 17.92
CA ALA A 50 -15.60 7.34 18.59
C ALA A 50 -14.22 7.96 18.87
N LEU A 51 -13.67 8.74 17.93
CA LEU A 51 -12.41 9.48 18.13
C LEU A 51 -12.52 10.48 19.28
N GLN A 52 -13.62 11.25 19.34
CA GLN A 52 -13.87 12.20 20.45
C GLN A 52 -13.97 11.52 21.81
N TYR A 53 -14.50 10.29 21.86
CA TYR A 53 -14.55 9.52 23.11
C TYR A 53 -13.15 9.09 23.58
N ILE A 54 -12.29 8.68 22.65
CA ILE A 54 -10.91 8.26 22.96
C ILE A 54 -10.03 9.45 23.36
N GLU A 55 -10.18 10.62 22.72
CA GLU A 55 -9.44 11.84 23.11
C GLU A 55 -9.71 12.28 24.55
N ASN A 56 -10.90 11.97 25.08
CA ASN A 56 -11.33 12.36 26.43
C ASN A 56 -11.07 11.30 27.51
N ALA A 57 -10.51 10.13 27.15
CA ALA A 57 -10.29 9.02 28.07
C ALA A 57 -8.83 8.55 28.06
N ASP A 58 -8.35 7.98 29.17
CA ASP A 58 -7.01 7.37 29.20
C ASP A 58 -6.98 6.13 28.28
N ILE A 59 -6.11 6.19 27.27
CA ILE A 59 -6.10 5.26 26.14
C ILE A 59 -5.56 3.88 26.54
N ALA A 60 -4.76 3.80 27.61
CA ALA A 60 -4.35 2.52 28.20
C ALA A 60 -5.56 1.67 28.64
N GLN A 61 -6.69 2.31 28.98
CA GLN A 61 -7.94 1.66 29.36
C GLN A 61 -8.80 1.26 28.14
N HIS A 62 -8.46 1.74 26.92
CA HIS A 62 -9.29 1.60 25.71
C HIS A 62 -8.52 1.08 24.47
N MET A 63 -7.46 0.31 24.66
CA MET A 63 -6.62 -0.21 23.56
C MET A 63 -7.41 -0.97 22.48
N HIS A 64 -8.35 -1.85 22.90
CA HIS A 64 -9.24 -2.53 21.95
C HIS A 64 -10.14 -1.55 21.17
N GLY A 65 -10.58 -0.46 21.78
CA GLY A 65 -11.34 0.59 21.10
C GLY A 65 -10.48 1.29 20.05
N THR A 66 -9.25 1.63 20.40
CA THR A 66 -8.27 2.29 19.52
C THR A 66 -7.96 1.45 18.28
N VAL A 67 -7.71 0.14 18.45
CA VAL A 67 -7.50 -0.79 17.31
C VAL A 67 -8.73 -0.87 16.40
N ARG A 68 -9.93 -0.87 16.98
CA ARG A 68 -11.18 -0.87 16.19
C ARG A 68 -11.34 0.42 15.38
N ILE A 69 -11.02 1.57 15.96
CA ILE A 69 -11.04 2.85 15.23
C ILE A 69 -10.00 2.84 14.12
N LEU A 70 -8.75 2.42 14.40
CA LEU A 70 -7.69 2.32 13.40
C LEU A 70 -8.13 1.45 12.20
N ALA A 71 -8.65 0.25 12.48
CA ALA A 71 -9.14 -0.65 11.44
C ALA A 71 -10.28 -0.02 10.63
N SER A 72 -11.21 0.66 11.28
CA SER A 72 -12.32 1.33 10.60
C SER A 72 -11.88 2.54 9.77
N ILE A 73 -10.89 3.32 10.20
CA ILE A 73 -10.32 4.42 9.40
C ILE A 73 -9.76 3.88 8.10
N LEU A 74 -8.92 2.84 8.16
CA LEU A 74 -8.32 2.24 6.96
C LEU A 74 -9.36 1.58 6.05
N GLN A 75 -10.40 0.96 6.61
CA GLN A 75 -11.51 0.42 5.83
C GLN A 75 -12.27 1.54 5.07
N VAL A 76 -12.64 2.62 5.76
CA VAL A 76 -13.32 3.75 5.12
C VAL A 76 -12.45 4.39 4.05
N GLN A 77 -11.15 4.57 4.32
CA GLN A 77 -10.20 5.08 3.33
C GLN A 77 -10.12 4.20 2.08
N ARG A 78 -10.04 2.87 2.22
CA ARG A 78 -10.04 1.94 1.08
C ARG A 78 -11.33 2.00 0.27
N PHE A 79 -12.46 2.21 0.95
CA PHE A 79 -13.75 2.40 0.30
C PHE A 79 -13.77 3.70 -0.52
N GLU A 80 -13.34 4.82 0.07
CA GLU A 80 -13.26 6.11 -0.63
C GLU A 80 -12.39 6.03 -1.89
N ILE A 81 -11.19 5.43 -1.76
CA ILE A 81 -10.28 5.21 -2.90
C ILE A 81 -10.95 4.38 -3.99
N ALA A 82 -11.71 3.34 -3.62
CA ALA A 82 -12.44 2.51 -4.59
C ALA A 82 -13.51 3.30 -5.36
N VAL A 83 -14.20 4.24 -4.69
CA VAL A 83 -15.20 5.13 -5.34
C VAL A 83 -14.60 6.39 -5.96
N LEU A 84 -13.27 6.49 -6.06
CA LEU A 84 -12.52 7.64 -6.60
C LEU A 84 -12.63 8.94 -5.77
N SER A 85 -12.97 8.83 -4.49
CA SER A 85 -12.89 9.92 -3.53
C SER A 85 -11.49 9.93 -2.91
N PHE A 86 -10.75 11.02 -3.07
CA PHE A 86 -9.38 11.17 -2.52
C PHE A 86 -9.25 12.32 -1.51
N ASP A 87 -10.29 13.14 -1.36
CA ASP A 87 -10.28 14.39 -0.61
C ASP A 87 -9.86 14.18 0.86
N ASN A 88 -10.28 13.07 1.47
CA ASN A 88 -9.98 12.74 2.87
C ASN A 88 -8.75 11.84 3.06
N CYS A 89 -8.05 11.42 1.99
CA CYS A 89 -6.95 10.45 2.08
C CYS A 89 -5.84 10.91 3.04
N ARG A 90 -5.48 12.20 3.00
CA ARG A 90 -4.48 12.77 3.92
C ARG A 90 -4.97 12.71 5.37
N ALA A 91 -6.21 13.11 5.63
CA ALA A 91 -6.78 13.14 6.97
C ALA A 91 -6.87 11.72 7.56
N HIS A 92 -7.32 10.74 6.78
CA HIS A 92 -7.37 9.34 7.17
C HIS A 92 -5.99 8.78 7.50
N LEU A 93 -5.00 8.99 6.61
CA LEU A 93 -3.64 8.54 6.84
C LEU A 93 -3.06 9.15 8.13
N PHE A 94 -3.22 10.45 8.33
CA PHE A 94 -2.62 11.15 9.48
C PHE A 94 -3.28 10.72 10.80
N ALA A 95 -4.59 10.51 10.81
CA ALA A 95 -5.31 9.97 11.96
C ALA A 95 -4.87 8.53 12.26
N ALA A 96 -4.77 7.67 11.25
CA ALA A 96 -4.31 6.29 11.42
C ALA A 96 -2.87 6.21 11.96
N LEU A 97 -1.96 7.03 11.43
CA LEU A 97 -0.58 7.15 11.92
C LEU A 97 -0.54 7.61 13.38
N ALA A 98 -1.31 8.63 13.74
CA ALA A 98 -1.37 9.12 15.12
C ALA A 98 -1.89 8.04 16.09
N LEU A 99 -2.93 7.29 15.72
CA LEU A 99 -3.45 6.18 16.53
C LEU A 99 -2.45 5.04 16.66
N PHE A 100 -1.75 4.69 15.57
CA PHE A 100 -0.70 3.66 15.59
C PHE A 100 0.45 4.03 16.52
N GLU A 101 1.03 5.22 16.34
CA GLU A 101 2.11 5.69 17.22
C GLU A 101 1.65 5.76 18.68
N HIS A 102 0.40 6.16 18.92
CA HIS A 102 -0.18 6.15 20.25
C HIS A 102 -0.26 4.74 20.83
N LEU A 103 -0.74 3.75 20.07
CA LEU A 103 -0.75 2.33 20.48
C LEU A 103 0.67 1.85 20.84
N MET A 104 1.66 2.18 20.02
CA MET A 104 3.07 1.82 20.27
C MET A 104 3.61 2.47 21.55
N ARG A 105 3.34 3.76 21.80
CA ARG A 105 3.75 4.46 23.04
C ARG A 105 3.03 3.96 24.28
N SER A 106 1.82 3.42 24.13
CA SER A 106 1.05 2.85 25.25
C SER A 106 1.59 1.49 25.74
N SER A 107 2.58 0.91 25.04
CA SER A 107 3.30 -0.29 25.49
C SER A 107 4.14 0.00 26.74
N VAL A 108 4.65 -1.06 27.40
CA VAL A 108 5.36 -0.93 28.68
C VAL A 108 6.54 0.05 28.55
N PRO A 109 6.64 1.10 29.40
CA PRO A 109 7.53 2.26 29.20
C PRO A 109 9.04 1.97 29.26
N ALA A 110 9.46 0.71 29.41
CA ALA A 110 10.86 0.28 29.45
C ALA A 110 11.33 -0.40 28.15
N ILE A 111 10.46 -0.56 27.15
CA ILE A 111 10.80 -1.27 25.90
C ILE A 111 11.22 -0.25 24.84
N GLU A 112 12.52 -0.19 24.51
CA GLU A 112 13.02 0.64 23.41
C GLU A 112 12.90 -0.04 22.03
N ASP A 113 12.83 -1.37 21.98
CA ASP A 113 12.73 -2.12 20.73
C ASP A 113 11.30 -2.07 20.14
N PRO A 114 11.09 -1.46 18.96
CA PRO A 114 9.76 -1.38 18.35
C PRO A 114 9.11 -2.74 18.09
N LYS A 115 9.92 -3.80 17.89
CA LYS A 115 9.44 -5.17 17.71
C LYS A 115 8.75 -5.68 18.97
N LEU A 116 9.38 -5.46 20.12
CA LEU A 116 8.86 -5.86 21.43
C LEU A 116 7.67 -4.98 21.86
N GLN A 117 7.68 -3.69 21.51
CA GLN A 117 6.52 -2.80 21.72
C GLN A 117 5.29 -3.34 20.97
N PHE A 118 5.46 -3.71 19.70
CA PHE A 118 4.38 -4.26 18.88
C PHE A 118 3.84 -5.56 19.48
N GLN A 119 4.72 -6.47 19.91
CA GLN A 119 4.33 -7.71 20.57
C GLN A 119 3.58 -7.45 21.88
N SER A 120 4.02 -6.48 22.68
CA SER A 120 3.34 -6.06 23.91
C SER A 120 1.91 -5.56 23.65
N VAL A 121 1.68 -4.84 22.54
CA VAL A 121 0.34 -4.44 22.11
C VAL A 121 -0.50 -5.66 21.75
N LEU A 122 0.05 -6.60 20.96
CA LEU A 122 -0.65 -7.84 20.59
C LEU A 122 -1.06 -8.67 21.80
N ASP A 123 -0.17 -8.83 22.78
CA ASP A 123 -0.43 -9.64 23.98
C ASP A 123 -1.57 -9.05 24.83
N ARG A 124 -1.68 -7.71 24.86
CA ARG A 124 -2.75 -7.01 25.56
C ARG A 124 -4.09 -7.04 24.80
N LEU A 125 -4.10 -7.31 23.50
CA LEU A 125 -5.33 -7.36 22.68
C LEU A 125 -6.09 -8.67 22.82
N GLY A 126 -5.50 -9.68 23.47
CA GLY A 126 -6.15 -10.93 23.80
C GLY A 126 -5.19 -12.11 23.78
N PRO A 127 -5.58 -13.24 24.38
CA PRO A 127 -4.77 -14.45 24.34
C PRO A 127 -4.76 -15.05 22.94
N THR A 128 -3.60 -15.49 22.48
CA THR A 128 -3.48 -16.34 21.29
C THR A 128 -4.06 -17.70 21.63
N SER A 129 -5.11 -18.13 20.93
CA SER A 129 -5.74 -19.42 21.18
C SER A 129 -4.92 -20.53 20.51
N ARG A 130 -4.35 -21.45 21.31
CA ARG A 130 -3.76 -22.69 20.78
C ARG A 130 -4.88 -23.70 20.60
N LEU A 131 -5.21 -24.01 19.35
CA LEU A 131 -6.40 -24.84 19.07
C LEU A 131 -6.24 -26.28 19.54
N LEU A 132 -5.02 -26.84 19.61
CA LEU A 132 -4.79 -28.23 20.03
C LEU A 132 -3.38 -28.44 20.62
N PRO A 133 -3.20 -29.22 21.71
CA PRO A 133 -1.88 -29.66 22.17
C PRO A 133 -1.34 -30.71 21.19
N GLY A 134 -0.59 -30.26 20.18
CA GLY A 134 0.07 -31.12 19.19
C GLY A 134 0.27 -30.48 17.81
N LEU A 135 -0.56 -29.50 17.46
CA LEU A 135 -0.38 -28.64 16.28
C LEU A 135 -0.01 -27.26 16.80
N SER A 136 1.21 -26.79 16.51
CA SER A 136 1.67 -25.43 16.82
C SER A 136 0.99 -24.38 15.92
N ILE A 137 -0.33 -24.44 15.81
CA ILE A 137 -1.15 -23.46 15.10
C ILE A 137 -1.67 -22.48 16.15
N GLU A 138 -1.06 -21.31 16.15
CA GLU A 138 -1.47 -20.18 16.96
C GLU A 138 -2.55 -19.38 16.22
N VAL A 139 -3.75 -19.33 16.79
CA VAL A 139 -4.85 -18.54 16.22
C VAL A 139 -4.94 -17.20 16.94
N GLN A 140 -4.70 -16.14 16.17
CA GLN A 140 -4.86 -14.77 16.63
C GLN A 140 -6.32 -14.48 16.97
N SER A 141 -6.54 -13.68 18.01
CA SER A 141 -7.85 -13.08 18.27
C SER A 141 -8.25 -12.11 17.14
N ALA A 142 -9.54 -11.81 17.03
CA ALA A 142 -10.05 -10.88 16.00
C ALA A 142 -9.40 -9.50 16.11
N GLU A 143 -9.17 -9.01 17.33
CA GLU A 143 -8.50 -7.74 17.60
C GLU A 143 -6.99 -7.78 17.23
N GLN A 144 -6.27 -8.88 17.51
CA GLN A 144 -4.88 -9.06 17.07
C GLN A 144 -4.74 -9.11 15.55
N ALA A 145 -5.61 -9.89 14.88
CA ALA A 145 -5.63 -9.98 13.43
C ALA A 145 -5.96 -8.62 12.80
N ALA A 146 -6.95 -7.89 13.36
CA ALA A 146 -7.30 -6.56 12.91
C ALA A 146 -6.14 -5.57 13.06
N PHE A 147 -5.40 -5.60 14.18
CA PHE A 147 -4.25 -4.73 14.40
C PHE A 147 -3.11 -5.03 13.42
N THR A 148 -2.74 -6.31 13.25
CA THR A 148 -1.67 -6.73 12.31
C THR A 148 -2.03 -6.36 10.88
N PHE A 149 -3.25 -6.68 10.43
CA PHE A 149 -3.73 -6.35 9.09
C PHE A 149 -3.78 -4.84 8.84
N SER A 150 -4.30 -4.08 9.80
CA SER A 150 -4.35 -2.61 9.74
C SER A 150 -2.95 -2.00 9.68
N THR A 151 -2.00 -2.56 10.44
CA THR A 151 -0.61 -2.09 10.41
C THR A 151 0.03 -2.34 9.05
N ALA A 152 -0.19 -3.51 8.44
CA ALA A 152 0.31 -3.80 7.09
C ALA A 152 -0.20 -2.78 6.05
N LEU A 153 -1.51 -2.48 6.08
CA LEU A 153 -2.12 -1.46 5.23
C LEU A 153 -1.57 -0.05 5.50
N LEU A 154 -1.40 0.31 6.78
CA LEU A 154 -0.89 1.63 7.16
C LEU A 154 0.56 1.84 6.74
N ILE A 155 1.41 0.82 6.88
CA ILE A 155 2.80 0.86 6.42
C ILE A 155 2.86 1.07 4.90
N LEU A 156 2.04 0.34 4.14
CA LEU A 156 1.95 0.55 2.69
C LEU A 156 1.56 1.99 2.38
N ASP A 157 0.52 2.51 3.05
CA ASP A 157 -0.01 3.85 2.79
C ASP A 157 1.00 4.93 3.11
N ASP A 158 1.72 4.81 4.22
CA ASP A 158 2.77 5.73 4.64
C ASP A 158 3.94 5.73 3.63
N ILE A 159 4.37 4.56 3.18
CA ILE A 159 5.42 4.42 2.16
C ILE A 159 4.97 4.98 0.82
N VAL A 160 3.75 4.70 0.36
CA VAL A 160 3.28 5.23 -0.92
C VAL A 160 3.07 6.75 -0.82
N ALA A 161 2.51 7.24 0.28
CA ALA A 161 2.35 8.67 0.52
C ALA A 161 3.70 9.40 0.58
N SER A 162 4.75 8.81 1.17
CA SER A 162 6.08 9.44 1.24
C SER A 162 6.69 9.70 -0.13
N THR A 163 6.43 8.83 -1.12
CA THR A 163 6.88 9.04 -2.51
C THR A 163 6.25 10.28 -3.17
N ILE A 164 5.07 10.69 -2.70
CA ILE A 164 4.29 11.81 -3.25
C ILE A 164 4.56 13.09 -2.45
N LEU A 165 4.61 12.98 -1.13
CA LEU A 165 4.83 14.09 -0.21
C LEU A 165 6.27 14.60 -0.22
N GLN A 166 7.23 13.76 -0.65
CA GLN A 166 8.67 14.04 -0.56
C GLN A 166 9.10 14.32 0.88
N GLU A 167 8.55 13.52 1.76
CA GLU A 167 8.83 13.47 3.19
C GLU A 167 9.25 12.03 3.50
N PRO A 168 10.04 11.78 4.56
CA PRO A 168 10.32 10.42 4.95
C PRO A 168 9.01 9.75 5.42
N PRO A 169 8.83 8.44 5.22
CA PRO A 169 7.70 7.72 5.82
C PRO A 169 7.67 8.02 7.33
N ARG A 170 6.49 8.34 7.88
CA ARG A 170 6.37 8.64 9.31
C ARG A 170 6.68 7.43 10.19
N LEU A 171 6.47 6.22 9.66
CA LEU A 171 6.78 4.96 10.32
C LEU A 171 8.17 4.42 9.97
N TYR A 172 9.03 5.21 9.32
CA TYR A 172 10.34 4.76 8.84
C TYR A 172 11.18 4.06 9.93
N GLU A 173 11.17 4.55 11.16
CA GLU A 173 11.88 3.94 12.30
C GLU A 173 11.36 2.54 12.67
N TYR A 174 10.08 2.26 12.40
CA TYR A 174 9.45 0.96 12.64
C TYR A 174 9.68 -0.04 11.52
N HIS A 175 9.95 0.42 10.29
CA HIS A 175 10.00 -0.43 9.10
C HIS A 175 10.95 -1.62 9.27
N ARG A 176 12.20 -1.38 9.67
CA ARG A 176 13.19 -2.45 9.83
C ARG A 176 12.77 -3.45 10.92
N ALA A 177 12.29 -2.97 12.07
CA ALA A 177 11.91 -3.83 13.18
C ALA A 177 10.68 -4.70 12.87
N LEU A 178 9.72 -4.18 12.11
CA LEU A 178 8.45 -4.85 11.83
C LEU A 178 8.46 -5.70 10.56
N LEU A 179 9.17 -5.27 9.51
CA LEU A 179 9.09 -5.87 8.18
C LEU A 179 10.29 -6.75 7.83
N TYR A 180 11.45 -6.54 8.46
CA TYR A 180 12.67 -7.28 8.11
C TYR A 180 12.63 -8.68 8.71
N ALA A 181 12.84 -9.68 7.85
CA ALA A 181 13.00 -11.07 8.24
C ALA A 181 14.49 -11.41 8.40
N THR A 182 14.80 -12.23 9.40
CA THR A 182 16.11 -12.87 9.56
C THR A 182 15.96 -14.38 9.45
N THR A 183 17.06 -15.12 9.31
CA THR A 183 17.02 -16.59 9.29
C THR A 183 16.35 -17.19 10.53
N ASP A 184 16.49 -16.50 11.67
CA ASP A 184 16.07 -17.01 12.97
C ASP A 184 14.76 -16.36 13.47
N SER A 185 14.27 -15.34 12.77
CA SER A 185 13.07 -14.61 13.18
C SER A 185 12.27 -14.11 11.99
N PRO A 186 11.00 -14.56 11.84
CA PRO A 186 10.10 -14.06 10.80
C PRO A 186 9.76 -12.58 11.03
N PRO A 187 9.26 -11.88 10.00
CA PRO A 187 8.78 -10.52 10.17
C PRO A 187 7.56 -10.50 11.10
N VAL A 188 7.40 -9.40 11.84
CA VAL A 188 6.24 -9.23 12.74
C VAL A 188 5.00 -8.88 11.95
N VAL A 189 5.16 -8.09 10.89
CA VAL A 189 4.09 -7.66 10.00
C VAL A 189 4.38 -8.23 8.62
N ASP A 190 3.50 -9.10 8.13
CA ASP A 190 3.57 -9.69 6.80
C ASP A 190 2.67 -8.90 5.83
N VAL A 191 3.28 -7.96 5.10
CA VAL A 191 2.57 -7.17 4.08
C VAL A 191 2.33 -7.98 2.80
N GLU A 192 3.13 -9.03 2.56
CA GLU A 192 2.95 -9.93 1.41
C GLU A 192 1.60 -10.65 1.49
N SER A 193 1.20 -11.09 2.68
CA SER A 193 -0.11 -11.71 2.89
C SER A 193 -1.30 -10.79 2.58
N VAL A 194 -1.11 -9.47 2.67
CA VAL A 194 -2.18 -8.47 2.53
C VAL A 194 -2.22 -7.87 1.12
N ILE A 195 -1.05 -7.55 0.56
CA ILE A 195 -0.91 -6.79 -0.71
C ILE A 195 -0.39 -7.68 -1.85
N GLY A 196 0.20 -8.83 -1.52
CA GLY A 196 0.91 -9.69 -2.47
C GLY A 196 2.35 -9.24 -2.77
N CYS A 197 2.82 -8.16 -2.14
CA CYS A 197 4.17 -7.63 -2.33
C CYS A 197 5.08 -8.00 -1.14
N GLN A 198 6.22 -8.62 -1.41
CA GLN A 198 7.19 -8.97 -0.37
C GLN A 198 7.73 -7.74 0.38
N ASN A 199 7.80 -7.86 1.70
CA ASN A 199 8.27 -6.82 2.63
C ASN A 199 9.60 -6.17 2.20
N VAL A 200 10.53 -6.95 1.64
CA VAL A 200 11.84 -6.46 1.18
C VAL A 200 11.69 -5.35 0.15
N VAL A 201 10.75 -5.46 -0.79
CA VAL A 201 10.54 -4.44 -1.82
C VAL A 201 9.99 -3.16 -1.21
N LEU A 202 8.99 -3.26 -0.32
CA LEU A 202 8.43 -2.10 0.37
C LEU A 202 9.47 -1.39 1.25
N LEU A 203 10.33 -2.14 1.94
CA LEU A 203 11.46 -1.60 2.68
C LEU A 203 12.34 -0.72 1.78
N GLN A 204 12.68 -1.20 0.58
CA GLN A 204 13.52 -0.43 -0.35
C GLN A 204 12.82 0.82 -0.90
N ILE A 205 11.49 0.81 -1.07
CA ILE A 205 10.73 2.01 -1.45
C ILE A 205 10.73 3.05 -0.32
N GLY A 206 10.60 2.59 0.93
CA GLY A 206 10.76 3.43 2.12
C GLY A 206 12.15 4.05 2.22
N GLU A 207 13.20 3.26 1.99
CA GLU A 207 14.59 3.74 1.93
C GLU A 207 14.80 4.77 0.79
N ALA A 208 14.23 4.52 -0.39
CA ALA A 208 14.29 5.45 -1.51
C ALA A 208 13.57 6.78 -1.20
N SER A 209 12.44 6.75 -0.49
CA SER A 209 11.71 7.95 -0.07
C SER A 209 12.49 8.76 0.97
N ASN A 210 13.12 8.08 1.93
CA ASN A 210 14.04 8.72 2.88
C ASN A 210 15.26 9.33 2.16
N LEU A 211 15.80 8.64 1.15
CA LEU A 211 16.89 9.13 0.32
C LEU A 211 16.50 10.38 -0.48
N ASP A 212 15.29 10.44 -1.06
CA ASP A 212 14.80 11.63 -1.76
C ASP A 212 14.75 12.82 -0.79
N THR A 213 14.13 12.64 0.37
CA THR A 213 14.06 13.69 1.41
C THR A 213 15.46 14.20 1.77
N TRP A 214 16.39 13.29 2.06
CA TRP A 214 17.78 13.64 2.36
C TRP A 214 18.44 14.40 1.20
N LYS A 215 18.24 13.96 -0.05
CA LYS A 215 18.76 14.64 -1.24
C LYS A 215 18.22 16.07 -1.33
N GLN A 216 16.91 16.26 -1.16
CA GLN A 216 16.28 17.59 -1.20
C GLN A 216 16.81 18.50 -0.09
N GLN A 217 16.94 17.99 1.14
CA GLN A 217 17.48 18.74 2.28
C GLN A 217 18.93 19.19 2.02
N ARG A 218 19.80 18.29 1.57
CA ARG A 218 21.20 18.60 1.25
C ARG A 218 21.35 19.55 0.07
N LYS A 219 20.50 19.39 -0.96
CA LYS A 219 20.43 20.30 -2.10
C LYS A 219 20.03 21.72 -1.66
N ARG A 220 19.00 21.85 -0.81
CA ARG A 220 18.57 23.16 -0.24
C ARG A 220 19.64 23.78 0.64
N ALA A 221 20.39 22.97 1.40
CA ALA A 221 21.51 23.42 2.22
C ALA A 221 22.79 23.73 1.42
N GLY A 222 22.81 23.48 0.11
CA GLY A 222 23.98 23.72 -0.75
C GLY A 222 25.16 22.77 -0.51
N ASN A 223 24.94 21.63 0.16
CA ASN A 223 25.99 20.69 0.56
C ASN A 223 25.72 19.23 0.13
N LEU A 224 25.01 19.06 -0.99
CA LEU A 224 24.75 17.74 -1.56
C LEU A 224 26.06 17.10 -2.05
N ASP A 225 26.45 16.03 -1.36
CA ASP A 225 27.50 15.12 -1.83
C ASP A 225 26.88 14.11 -2.80
N VAL A 226 27.22 14.27 -4.08
CA VAL A 226 26.75 13.40 -5.17
C VAL A 226 27.30 11.99 -5.03
N MET A 227 28.51 11.81 -4.51
CA MET A 227 29.09 10.49 -4.31
C MET A 227 28.36 9.73 -3.20
N GLU A 228 28.00 10.41 -2.11
CA GLU A 228 27.18 9.82 -1.06
C GLU A 228 25.77 9.49 -1.54
N LEU A 229 25.16 10.34 -2.38
CA LEU A 229 23.87 10.04 -3.03
C LEU A 229 23.96 8.76 -3.85
N VAL A 230 24.97 8.63 -4.72
CA VAL A 230 25.19 7.45 -5.56
C VAL A 230 25.44 6.21 -4.70
N ARG A 231 26.28 6.32 -3.66
CA ARG A 231 26.57 5.19 -2.76
C ARG A 231 25.32 4.66 -2.06
N ARG A 232 24.47 5.55 -1.51
CA ARG A 232 23.20 5.15 -0.89
C ARG A 232 22.24 4.54 -1.89
N ALA A 233 22.12 5.14 -3.07
CA ALA A 233 21.26 4.63 -4.13
C ALA A 233 21.71 3.25 -4.63
N MET A 234 23.01 3.01 -4.82
CA MET A 234 23.53 1.71 -5.22
C MET A 234 23.17 0.62 -4.21
N SER A 235 23.25 0.90 -2.90
CA SER A 235 22.83 -0.07 -1.88
C SER A 235 21.36 -0.48 -2.01
N ILE A 236 20.47 0.46 -2.35
CA ILE A 236 19.04 0.19 -2.55
C ILE A 236 18.83 -0.58 -3.86
N LYS A 237 19.50 -0.15 -4.93
CA LYS A 237 19.45 -0.77 -6.25
C LYS A 237 19.91 -2.23 -6.19
N ASP A 238 21.09 -2.49 -5.62
CA ASP A 238 21.66 -3.83 -5.51
C ASP A 238 20.73 -4.75 -4.70
N ALA A 239 20.11 -4.25 -3.62
CA ALA A 239 19.15 -5.02 -2.84
C ALA A 239 17.91 -5.42 -3.68
N LEU A 240 17.37 -4.49 -4.47
CA LEU A 240 16.24 -4.75 -5.37
C LEU A 240 16.60 -5.71 -6.50
N GLU A 241 17.72 -5.49 -7.19
CA GLU A 241 18.15 -6.32 -8.33
C GLU A 241 18.50 -7.75 -7.90
N ASN A 242 19.23 -7.91 -6.80
CA ASN A 242 19.54 -9.23 -6.25
C ASN A 242 18.26 -9.98 -5.85
N HIS A 243 17.30 -9.28 -5.25
CA HIS A 243 16.02 -9.86 -4.89
C HIS A 243 15.22 -10.28 -6.13
N LEU A 244 15.04 -9.40 -7.12
CA LEU A 244 14.36 -9.72 -8.39
C LEU A 244 15.04 -10.87 -9.15
N GLY A 245 16.37 -10.92 -9.14
CA GLY A 245 17.15 -12.03 -9.70
C GLY A 245 16.78 -13.36 -9.03
N SER A 246 16.71 -13.39 -7.70
CA SER A 246 16.33 -14.59 -6.94
C SER A 246 14.92 -15.08 -7.26
N LEU A 247 13.94 -14.17 -7.44
CA LEU A 247 12.55 -14.53 -7.79
C LEU A 247 12.45 -15.16 -9.18
N THR A 248 13.27 -14.69 -10.12
CA THR A 248 13.30 -15.22 -11.49
C THR A 248 13.82 -16.66 -11.50
N SER A 249 14.81 -16.99 -10.66
CA SER A 249 15.31 -18.35 -10.50
C SER A 249 14.29 -19.30 -9.86
N ILE A 250 13.48 -18.80 -8.92
CA ILE A 250 12.43 -19.60 -8.25
C ILE A 250 11.33 -20.00 -9.23
N SER A 251 10.82 -19.02 -10.00
CA SER A 251 9.75 -19.23 -10.99
C SER A 251 10.13 -20.23 -12.09
N ALA A 252 11.41 -20.26 -12.52
CA ALA A 252 11.89 -21.20 -13.53
C ALA A 252 11.89 -22.67 -13.06
N ASN A 253 11.95 -22.92 -11.75
CA ASN A 253 12.10 -24.25 -11.17
C ASN A 253 10.78 -24.90 -10.74
N THR A 254 9.65 -24.20 -10.86
CA THR A 254 8.40 -24.63 -10.21
C THR A 254 7.25 -24.89 -11.20
N SER A 255 6.98 -26.19 -11.42
CA SER A 255 5.77 -26.69 -12.07
C SER A 255 4.71 -26.97 -10.98
N TRP A 256 3.73 -26.09 -10.80
CA TRP A 256 2.68 -26.27 -9.78
C TRP A 256 1.31 -26.61 -10.34
N ARG A 257 0.58 -27.35 -9.51
CA ARG A 257 -0.66 -28.08 -9.76
C ARG A 257 -1.87 -27.20 -9.43
N THR A 258 -2.91 -27.32 -10.26
CA THR A 258 -4.20 -26.64 -10.13
C THR A 258 -4.97 -27.07 -8.87
N GLY A 259 -5.25 -26.12 -7.98
CA GLY A 259 -6.17 -26.25 -6.84
C GLY A 259 -7.65 -26.10 -7.23
N THR A 260 -8.55 -26.60 -6.38
CA THR A 260 -10.00 -26.75 -6.65
C THR A 260 -10.83 -25.50 -6.28
N LEU A 261 -12.07 -25.46 -6.79
CA LEU A 261 -13.05 -24.36 -6.82
C LEU A 261 -13.40 -23.61 -5.51
N LEU A 262 -12.89 -24.00 -4.34
CA LEU A 262 -13.12 -23.29 -3.06
C LEU A 262 -12.08 -22.18 -2.78
N ASP A 263 -11.19 -21.92 -3.73
CA ASP A 263 -10.07 -20.98 -3.59
C ASP A 263 -10.39 -19.54 -4.07
N GLN A 264 -11.63 -19.30 -4.53
CA GLN A 264 -11.99 -18.08 -5.26
C GLN A 264 -12.53 -16.91 -4.40
N THR A 265 -12.83 -17.11 -3.12
CA THR A 265 -13.50 -16.06 -2.31
C THR A 265 -12.70 -15.55 -1.11
N CYS A 266 -11.61 -16.22 -0.71
CA CYS A 266 -10.74 -15.77 0.39
C CYS A 266 -9.28 -15.90 -0.05
N ALA A 267 -8.62 -14.77 -0.22
CA ALA A 267 -7.24 -14.66 -0.67
C ALA A 267 -6.26 -15.47 0.19
N LEU A 268 -5.70 -16.53 -0.40
CA LEU A 268 -4.29 -16.87 -0.26
C LEU A 268 -3.77 -17.01 -1.67
N ALA A 269 -3.32 -15.88 -2.25
CA ALA A 269 -2.70 -15.85 -3.56
C ALA A 269 -1.69 -17.01 -3.68
N ASP A 270 -1.87 -17.86 -4.70
CA ASP A 270 -0.90 -18.86 -5.14
C ASP A 270 0.50 -18.22 -5.14
N GLY A 271 1.54 -18.98 -4.77
CA GLY A 271 2.90 -18.45 -4.66
C GLY A 271 3.33 -17.67 -5.92
N ASP A 272 2.88 -18.14 -7.09
CA ASP A 272 3.12 -17.49 -8.38
C ASP A 272 2.50 -16.08 -8.49
N GLN A 273 1.30 -15.86 -7.94
CA GLN A 273 0.63 -14.56 -7.93
C GLN A 273 1.36 -13.54 -7.04
N ARG A 274 1.88 -13.98 -5.89
CA ARG A 274 2.68 -13.12 -4.99
C ARG A 274 4.01 -12.75 -5.61
N LEU A 275 4.66 -13.71 -6.26
CA LEU A 275 5.89 -13.46 -7.03
C LEU A 275 5.64 -12.45 -8.15
N PHE A 276 4.53 -12.59 -8.87
CA PHE A 276 4.11 -11.65 -9.91
C PHE A 276 3.95 -10.22 -9.38
N VAL A 277 3.15 -10.02 -8.32
CA VAL A 277 2.93 -8.70 -7.72
C VAL A 277 4.25 -8.13 -7.19
N THR A 278 5.05 -8.93 -6.49
CA THR A 278 6.36 -8.51 -5.96
C THR A 278 7.31 -8.04 -7.07
N ARG A 279 7.36 -8.73 -8.22
CA ARG A 279 8.20 -8.33 -9.35
C ARG A 279 7.76 -7.00 -9.97
N ILE A 280 6.45 -6.77 -10.10
CA ILE A 280 5.89 -5.49 -10.57
C ILE A 280 6.31 -4.35 -9.63
N TRP A 281 6.12 -4.54 -8.32
CA TRP A 281 6.54 -3.56 -7.31
C TRP A 281 8.06 -3.31 -7.33
N GLY A 282 8.87 -4.35 -7.50
CA GLY A 282 10.33 -4.22 -7.57
C GLY A 282 10.81 -3.41 -8.77
N HIS A 283 10.24 -3.63 -9.95
CA HIS A 283 10.55 -2.80 -11.14
C HIS A 283 10.11 -1.35 -10.95
N ALA A 284 8.94 -1.11 -10.36
CA ALA A 284 8.50 0.24 -10.03
C ALA A 284 9.38 0.93 -8.98
N ALA A 285 9.90 0.19 -7.99
CA ALA A 285 10.85 0.71 -7.02
C ALA A 285 12.16 1.16 -7.67
N LEU A 286 12.69 0.40 -8.63
CA LEU A 286 13.89 0.78 -9.41
C LEU A 286 13.64 2.02 -10.28
N LEU A 287 12.45 2.14 -10.87
CA LEU A 287 12.03 3.32 -11.61
C LEU A 287 11.93 4.56 -10.70
N PHE A 288 11.29 4.43 -9.54
CA PHE A 288 11.22 5.49 -8.54
C PHE A 288 12.61 5.92 -8.09
N LEU A 289 13.49 4.98 -7.74
CA LEU A 289 14.88 5.26 -7.37
C LEU A 289 15.65 5.98 -8.49
N SER A 290 15.43 5.60 -9.75
CA SER A 290 16.04 6.26 -10.91
C SER A 290 15.63 7.73 -10.99
N VAL A 291 14.35 8.03 -10.75
CA VAL A 291 13.84 9.42 -10.68
C VAL A 291 14.45 10.15 -9.49
N VAL A 292 14.51 9.53 -8.31
CA VAL A 292 15.10 10.12 -7.10
C VAL A 292 16.56 10.51 -7.33
N VAL A 293 17.36 9.68 -8.00
CA VAL A 293 18.79 9.94 -8.21
C VAL A 293 19.02 10.90 -9.38
N SER A 294 18.52 10.53 -10.56
CA SER A 294 18.87 11.13 -11.85
C SER A 294 17.84 12.14 -12.37
N GLY A 295 16.70 12.27 -11.68
CA GLY A 295 15.57 13.08 -12.14
C GLY A 295 14.77 12.40 -13.25
N TRP A 296 13.87 13.15 -13.88
CA TRP A 296 12.95 12.64 -14.89
C TRP A 296 13.64 12.33 -16.23
N GLN A 297 14.05 11.07 -16.42
CA GLN A 297 14.80 10.61 -17.60
C GLN A 297 14.16 9.39 -18.31
N PRO A 298 12.97 9.51 -18.92
CA PRO A 298 12.29 8.38 -19.60
C PRO A 298 13.07 7.83 -20.81
N ALA A 299 14.00 8.60 -21.39
CA ALA A 299 14.88 8.15 -22.47
C ALA A 299 16.06 7.29 -22.00
N ASN A 300 16.29 7.18 -20.68
CA ASN A 300 17.35 6.37 -20.12
C ASN A 300 17.07 4.87 -20.38
N THR A 301 18.09 4.12 -20.81
CA THR A 301 17.95 2.71 -21.18
C THR A 301 17.55 1.81 -20.01
N GLU A 302 18.02 2.11 -18.81
CA GLU A 302 17.65 1.39 -17.58
C GLU A 302 16.18 1.63 -17.22
N VAL A 303 15.71 2.87 -17.34
CA VAL A 303 14.30 3.23 -17.16
C VAL A 303 13.43 2.49 -18.17
N GLN A 304 13.80 2.51 -19.46
CA GLN A 304 13.06 1.79 -20.50
C GLN A 304 13.03 0.28 -20.28
N HIS A 305 14.14 -0.29 -19.80
CA HIS A 305 14.23 -1.70 -19.45
C HIS A 305 13.21 -2.07 -18.36
N HIS A 306 13.15 -1.32 -17.25
CA HIS A 306 12.20 -1.62 -16.17
C HIS A 306 10.75 -1.35 -16.53
N VAL A 307 10.45 -0.32 -17.33
CA VAL A 307 9.09 -0.12 -17.88
C VAL A 307 8.69 -1.30 -18.77
N GLY A 308 9.61 -1.74 -19.65
CA GLY A 308 9.39 -2.89 -20.53
C GLY A 308 9.15 -4.17 -19.74
N ALA A 309 10.00 -4.49 -18.76
CA ALA A 309 9.88 -5.67 -17.93
C ALA A 309 8.56 -5.70 -17.14
N LEU A 310 8.10 -4.54 -16.63
CA LEU A 310 6.81 -4.43 -15.96
C LEU A 310 5.65 -4.69 -16.93
N LEU A 311 5.68 -4.12 -18.14
CA LEU A 311 4.66 -4.40 -19.16
C LEU A 311 4.66 -5.87 -19.60
N ASP A 312 5.83 -6.48 -19.76
CA ASP A 312 5.95 -7.89 -20.12
C ASP A 312 5.33 -8.78 -19.05
N LEU A 313 5.45 -8.42 -17.76
CA LEU A 313 4.73 -9.08 -16.68
C LEU A 313 3.22 -8.92 -16.84
N LEU A 314 2.72 -7.69 -17.01
CA LEU A 314 1.29 -7.42 -17.18
C LEU A 314 0.69 -8.17 -18.39
N ASP A 315 1.47 -8.34 -19.45
CA ASP A 315 1.07 -9.06 -20.67
C ASP A 315 0.99 -10.58 -20.48
N LEU A 316 1.52 -11.15 -19.40
CA LEU A 316 1.48 -12.59 -19.18
C LEU A 316 0.06 -13.16 -19.10
N GLN A 317 -0.98 -12.34 -18.85
CA GLN A 317 -2.43 -12.68 -18.81
C GLN A 317 -2.81 -13.95 -18.00
N LYS A 318 -1.86 -14.55 -17.27
CA LYS A 318 -2.03 -15.78 -16.49
C LYS A 318 -2.72 -15.54 -15.16
N HIS A 319 -2.76 -14.30 -14.70
CA HIS A 319 -3.24 -13.96 -13.36
C HIS A 319 -4.60 -13.27 -13.40
N PRO A 320 -5.41 -13.43 -12.33
CA PRO A 320 -6.71 -12.77 -12.23
C PRO A 320 -6.58 -11.25 -12.37
N PRO A 321 -7.45 -10.58 -13.15
CA PRO A 321 -7.51 -9.12 -13.25
C PRO A 321 -7.61 -8.41 -11.89
N ALA A 322 -8.15 -9.11 -10.88
CA ALA A 322 -8.23 -8.67 -9.49
C ALA A 322 -6.88 -8.26 -8.87
N LEU A 323 -5.77 -8.88 -9.28
CA LEU A 323 -4.43 -8.53 -8.77
C LEU A 323 -4.00 -7.13 -9.20
N LEU A 324 -4.58 -6.58 -10.28
CA LEU A 324 -4.23 -5.24 -10.75
C LEU A 324 -4.65 -4.14 -9.76
N ARG A 325 -5.49 -4.46 -8.77
CA ARG A 325 -5.88 -3.55 -7.69
C ARG A 325 -4.72 -3.21 -6.77
N SER A 326 -3.83 -4.17 -6.49
CA SER A 326 -2.70 -3.96 -5.57
C SER A 326 -1.45 -3.42 -6.25
N VAL A 327 -1.53 -3.04 -7.53
CA VAL A 327 -0.40 -2.51 -8.31
C VAL A 327 -0.72 -1.14 -8.93
N ALA A 328 -1.65 -0.38 -8.35
CA ALA A 328 -1.98 0.96 -8.84
C ALA A 328 -0.78 1.93 -8.84
N TRP A 329 -0.03 2.01 -7.73
CA TRP A 329 1.20 2.81 -7.67
C TRP A 329 2.26 2.33 -8.67
N PRO A 330 2.65 1.02 -8.71
CA PRO A 330 3.60 0.53 -9.71
C PRO A 330 3.20 0.82 -11.16
N PHE A 331 1.93 0.62 -11.48
CA PHE A 331 1.37 0.88 -12.81
C PHE A 331 1.48 2.36 -13.16
N CYS A 332 1.16 3.25 -12.22
CA CYS A 332 1.27 4.69 -12.41
C CYS A 332 2.72 5.13 -12.64
N VAL A 333 3.65 4.70 -11.79
CA VAL A 333 5.08 5.06 -11.89
C VAL A 333 5.66 4.65 -13.23
N ALA A 334 5.44 3.40 -13.64
CA ALA A 334 5.92 2.91 -14.93
C ALA A 334 5.23 3.58 -16.12
N GLY A 335 3.91 3.78 -16.04
CA GLY A 335 3.14 4.47 -17.06
C GLY A 335 3.58 5.91 -17.28
N CYS A 336 3.86 6.64 -16.20
CA CYS A 336 4.38 8.00 -16.23
C CYS A 336 5.74 8.11 -16.96
N LEU A 337 6.59 7.10 -16.81
CA LEU A 337 7.92 7.03 -17.44
C LEU A 337 7.91 6.32 -18.81
N ALA A 338 6.76 5.84 -19.27
CA ALA A 338 6.63 5.08 -20.51
C ALA A 338 6.91 5.93 -21.76
N MET A 339 7.60 5.37 -22.74
CA MET A 339 7.81 6.04 -24.04
C MET A 339 6.52 6.06 -24.86
N PRO A 340 6.36 6.96 -25.86
CA PRO A 340 5.15 7.03 -26.70
C PRO A 340 4.74 5.69 -27.33
N SER A 341 5.72 4.86 -27.70
CA SER A 341 5.51 3.53 -28.26
C SER A 341 4.89 2.52 -27.27
N GLN A 342 5.00 2.78 -25.96
CA GLN A 342 4.53 1.90 -24.89
C GLN A 342 3.15 2.31 -24.35
N GLU A 343 2.70 3.55 -24.57
CA GLU A 343 1.44 4.07 -24.01
C GLU A 343 0.22 3.24 -24.43
N ALA A 344 0.20 2.74 -25.67
CA ALA A 344 -0.87 1.89 -26.18
C ALA A 344 -1.04 0.59 -25.37
N ARG A 345 0.07 -0.01 -24.89
CA ARG A 345 0.03 -1.23 -24.05
C ARG A 345 -0.62 -0.93 -22.70
N PHE A 346 -0.24 0.18 -22.06
CA PHE A 346 -0.88 0.62 -20.81
C PHE A 346 -2.39 0.87 -20.98
N ARG A 347 -2.80 1.57 -22.06
CA ARG A 347 -4.22 1.78 -22.37
C ARG A 347 -4.96 0.46 -22.60
N ALA A 348 -4.34 -0.51 -23.27
CA ALA A 348 -4.94 -1.82 -23.51
C ALA A 348 -5.23 -2.58 -22.20
N HIS A 349 -4.32 -2.56 -21.23
CA HIS A 349 -4.58 -3.15 -19.90
C HIS A 349 -5.75 -2.49 -19.19
N MET A 350 -5.85 -1.16 -19.25
CA MET A 350 -7.00 -0.43 -18.67
C MET A 350 -8.33 -0.79 -19.34
N GLN A 351 -8.33 -0.94 -20.67
CA GLN A 351 -9.52 -1.34 -21.42
C GLN A 351 -9.96 -2.77 -21.06
N ALA A 352 -9.01 -3.69 -20.89
CA ALA A 352 -9.28 -5.08 -20.52
C ALA A 352 -9.95 -5.24 -19.15
N LEU A 353 -9.74 -4.31 -18.22
CA LEU A 353 -10.38 -4.31 -16.89
C LEU A 353 -11.85 -3.89 -16.90
N GLY A 354 -12.34 -3.34 -18.01
CA GLY A 354 -13.69 -2.83 -18.14
C GLY A 354 -13.98 -1.62 -17.25
N ARG A 355 -15.27 -1.30 -17.07
CA ARG A 355 -15.73 -0.09 -16.34
C ARG A 355 -16.00 -0.33 -14.85
N THR A 356 -15.57 -1.47 -14.29
CA THR A 356 -15.96 -1.87 -12.93
C THR A 356 -15.37 -0.94 -11.86
N SER A 357 -16.21 -0.42 -10.97
CA SER A 357 -15.79 0.61 -9.99
C SER A 357 -14.68 0.16 -9.03
N ILE A 358 -14.45 -1.15 -8.86
CA ILE A 358 -13.40 -1.72 -7.98
C ILE A 358 -11.98 -1.23 -8.32
N PHE A 359 -11.71 -0.79 -9.56
CA PHE A 359 -10.39 -0.32 -9.99
C PHE A 359 -10.20 1.21 -9.82
N GLY A 360 -10.72 1.80 -8.74
CA GLY A 360 -10.65 3.24 -8.47
C GLY A 360 -9.21 3.78 -8.54
N ALA A 361 -8.31 3.29 -7.69
CA ALA A 361 -6.91 3.71 -7.67
C ALA A 361 -6.24 3.58 -9.06
N LEU A 362 -6.47 2.47 -9.77
CA LEU A 362 -5.87 2.23 -11.09
C LEU A 362 -6.45 3.15 -12.18
N ARG A 363 -7.74 3.51 -12.11
CA ARG A 363 -8.31 4.55 -13.01
C ARG A 363 -7.71 5.92 -12.75
N LYS A 364 -7.52 6.28 -11.48
CA LYS A 364 -6.84 7.53 -11.13
C LYS A 364 -5.38 7.52 -11.60
N ALA A 365 -4.67 6.40 -11.45
CA ALA A 365 -3.33 6.19 -12.02
C ALA A 365 -3.32 6.42 -13.54
N SER A 366 -4.26 5.80 -14.27
CA SER A 366 -4.40 6.00 -15.72
C SER A 366 -4.65 7.45 -16.09
N LYS A 367 -5.46 8.18 -15.32
CA LYS A 367 -5.70 9.62 -15.55
C LYS A 367 -4.40 10.43 -15.39
N ILE A 368 -3.64 10.17 -14.31
CA ILE A 368 -2.34 10.81 -14.06
C ILE A 368 -1.38 10.53 -15.23
N MET A 369 -1.31 9.28 -15.69
CA MET A 369 -0.46 8.90 -16.83
C MET A 369 -0.83 9.66 -18.10
N GLU A 370 -2.12 9.76 -18.44
CA GLU A 370 -2.57 10.51 -19.62
C GLU A 370 -2.23 12.01 -19.52
N ASP A 371 -2.34 12.60 -18.33
CA ASP A 371 -1.98 14.00 -18.09
C ASP A 371 -0.45 14.22 -18.21
N VAL A 372 0.35 13.26 -17.75
CA VAL A 372 1.82 13.23 -17.95
C VAL A 372 2.17 13.13 -19.43
N TRP A 373 1.50 12.26 -20.18
CA TRP A 373 1.75 12.06 -21.62
C TRP A 373 1.38 13.29 -22.43
N ARG A 374 0.24 13.93 -22.13
CA ARG A 374 -0.19 15.19 -22.78
C ARG A 374 0.74 16.35 -22.51
N SER A 375 1.32 16.40 -21.31
CA SER A 375 2.22 17.48 -20.91
C SER A 375 3.67 17.25 -21.34
N ARG A 376 4.03 16.16 -22.03
CA ARG A 376 5.43 15.76 -22.32
C ARG A 376 6.25 16.81 -23.10
N ASP A 377 5.60 17.59 -23.95
CA ASP A 377 6.24 18.56 -24.84
C ASP A 377 6.30 19.99 -24.28
N SER A 378 5.77 20.24 -23.06
CA SER A 378 5.91 21.55 -22.43
C SER A 378 7.34 21.79 -21.94
N GLU A 379 7.83 23.03 -22.12
CA GLU A 379 9.23 23.43 -21.94
C GLU A 379 9.80 23.25 -20.52
N ASP A 380 8.94 23.03 -19.51
CA ASP A 380 9.36 22.84 -18.11
C ASP A 380 9.75 21.38 -17.83
N ARG A 381 10.89 20.95 -18.37
CA ARG A 381 11.45 19.60 -18.15
C ARG A 381 12.29 19.49 -16.88
N SER A 382 12.86 20.59 -16.40
CA SER A 382 13.86 20.60 -15.31
C SER A 382 13.26 20.43 -13.91
N ASN A 383 11.94 20.57 -13.75
CA ASN A 383 11.27 20.49 -12.45
C ASN A 383 10.21 19.36 -12.35
N ARG A 384 10.23 18.40 -13.28
CA ARG A 384 9.29 17.26 -13.27
C ARG A 384 9.74 16.21 -12.27
N ASP A 385 8.84 15.89 -11.36
CA ASP A 385 8.99 14.81 -10.39
C ASP A 385 7.65 14.07 -10.26
N LEU A 386 7.67 12.78 -9.89
CA LEU A 386 6.46 12.01 -9.62
C LEU A 386 5.58 12.74 -8.59
N ALA A 387 6.18 13.32 -7.56
CA ALA A 387 5.47 14.14 -6.58
C ALA A 387 4.64 15.29 -7.19
N THR A 388 5.07 15.89 -8.30
CA THR A 388 4.35 16.98 -8.96
C THR A 388 3.09 16.52 -9.68
N PHE A 389 3.11 15.32 -10.26
CA PHE A 389 1.96 14.76 -10.99
C PHE A 389 0.92 14.11 -10.09
N PHE A 390 1.35 13.64 -8.92
CA PHE A 390 0.48 12.97 -7.95
C PHE A 390 -0.22 13.96 -7.00
N ARG A 391 0.22 15.23 -6.96
CA ARG A 391 -0.48 16.32 -6.25
C ARG A 391 -1.49 16.95 -7.19
N THR A 392 -2.77 16.61 -7.06
CA THR A 392 -3.86 17.37 -7.71
C THR A 392 -4.38 18.39 -6.70
N GLU A 393 -4.27 19.70 -6.98
CA GLU A 393 -4.98 20.78 -6.26
C GLU A 393 -4.88 20.79 -4.71
N GLY A 394 -3.81 20.23 -4.12
CA GLY A 394 -3.56 20.25 -2.67
C GLY A 394 -3.85 18.93 -1.95
N ASP A 395 -4.48 17.97 -2.63
CA ASP A 395 -4.93 16.70 -2.06
C ASP A 395 -3.98 15.52 -2.36
N LEU A 396 -3.85 14.61 -1.39
CA LEU A 396 -3.01 13.42 -1.49
C LEU A 396 -3.74 12.32 -2.26
N VAL A 397 -3.25 11.99 -3.46
CA VAL A 397 -3.77 10.87 -4.24
C VAL A 397 -3.04 9.58 -3.88
N LEU A 398 -3.63 8.79 -2.99
CA LEU A 398 -3.03 7.53 -2.54
C LEU A 398 -3.37 6.37 -3.51
N LEU A 399 -2.39 5.88 -4.25
CA LEU A 399 -2.56 4.81 -5.25
C LEU A 399 -2.25 3.42 -4.68
N VAL A 400 -3.10 2.94 -3.77
CA VAL A 400 -2.95 1.69 -3.01
C VAL A 400 -4.09 0.71 -3.20
#